data_AF-A0A0N0T6B9-F1
#
_entry.id   AF-A0A0N0T6B9-F1
#
_cell.length_a   1.000
_cell.length_b   1.000
_cell.length_c   1.000
_cell.angle_alpha   90.00
_cell.angle_beta   90.00
_cell.angle_gamma   90.00
#
_symmetry.space_group_name_H-M   'P 1'
#
loop_
_entity.id
_entity.type
_entity.pdbx_description
1 polymer ?
#
loop_
_entity_poly.entity_id
_entity_poly.type
_entity_poly.pdbx_seq_one_letter_code
_entity_poly.pdbx_strand_id
1 'polypeptide(L)'
;MGLGTGTAPGGDMDGARGQWLRRAAGVGDAVFDGAEIVGGYAVLRWDTSRGGVALVHSLFDGNAGSEAVVRALRERHGERLAQRYACVAVAQTGTQVTQPYVPRLLACDLDTPGRQYETRWAELAAVLGQPAPYWFQAVRDRDAIAAWRPGAPPAVVPAHDIATPVTALVELAADEPDGSPAAELCWYLAREVRRRGHASVFRQITELRKNAADGGDGAYLVLGAVPAPLTRPAPHEPAEVVRRAGWLSITERRDVLAHRVADFARRWSTQDWHTGAVVRVHPHACVTAHEWAQRLVPAMRDQPPTVLEKVLVDNGRDTATDVLLHDPVAGLPVLHRAPGTRNADLFTYTLQRLPTSSPLAALTLSSGLCWIRTQDGTLWLAPEREDWGIGYGYAGNGCHALARLVDILLDDISAPAVRPDDPDAPRRLFELLRNTPTETTTTYTRTQLLAVRTG
;
A
#
# COMPACT_ATOMS: atom_id res chain seq x y z
N MET A 1 -13.75 -55.10 30.58
CA MET A 1 -12.46 -54.97 31.29
C MET A 1 -11.89 -53.61 30.90
N GLY A 2 -12.12 -52.53 31.66
CA GLY A 2 -11.37 -52.17 32.87
C GLY A 2 -9.95 -51.76 32.46
N LEU A 3 -9.46 -50.53 32.56
CA LEU A 3 -9.48 -49.49 33.60
C LEU A 3 -9.24 -48.13 32.89
N GLY A 4 -9.67 -46.93 33.30
CA GLY A 4 -9.95 -46.42 34.63
C GLY A 4 -8.84 -45.47 35.10
N THR A 5 -8.74 -44.25 34.55
CA THR A 5 -8.11 -43.09 35.23
C THR A 5 -8.87 -41.82 34.89
N GLY A 6 -9.63 -41.34 35.87
CA GLY A 6 -10.30 -40.05 35.82
C GLY A 6 -9.29 -38.92 36.02
N THR A 7 -9.28 -37.99 35.08
CA THR A 7 -8.72 -36.65 35.26
C THR A 7 -9.86 -35.71 35.60
N ALA A 8 -9.80 -35.13 36.80
CA ALA A 8 -10.70 -34.09 37.26
C ALA A 8 -10.71 -32.91 36.27
N PRO A 9 -11.84 -32.20 36.11
CA PRO A 9 -11.82 -30.89 35.47
C PRO A 9 -11.14 -29.93 36.45
N GLY A 10 -9.83 -29.81 36.32
CA GLY A 10 -9.09 -28.69 36.88
C GLY A 10 -9.67 -27.43 36.26
N GLY A 11 -10.46 -26.70 37.06
CA GLY A 11 -11.01 -25.42 36.67
C GLY A 11 -9.88 -24.48 36.30
N ASP A 12 -9.77 -24.20 35.01
CA ASP A 12 -8.97 -23.11 34.45
C ASP A 12 -9.70 -21.78 34.73
N MET A 13 -9.91 -21.49 36.01
CA MET A 13 -10.55 -20.28 36.54
C MET A 13 -9.53 -19.16 36.80
N ASP A 14 -8.26 -19.36 36.45
CA ASP A 14 -7.18 -18.37 36.63
C ASP A 14 -6.92 -17.48 35.40
N GLY A 15 -7.62 -17.72 34.28
CA GLY A 15 -7.51 -16.89 33.07
C GLY A 15 -8.30 -15.57 33.09
N ALA A 16 -9.15 -15.37 34.10
CA ALA A 16 -10.10 -14.25 34.19
C ALA A 16 -9.81 -13.28 35.35
N ARG A 17 -8.53 -12.95 35.61
CA ARG A 17 -8.21 -11.61 36.14
C ARG A 17 -8.62 -10.60 35.06
N GLY A 18 -9.90 -10.25 35.09
CA GLY A 18 -10.67 -9.80 33.92
C GLY A 18 -10.04 -8.62 33.18
N GLN A 19 -10.11 -8.66 31.86
CA GLN A 19 -9.78 -7.53 30.99
C GLN A 19 -10.47 -6.26 31.50
N TRP A 20 -9.73 -5.15 31.58
CA TRP A 20 -10.17 -3.95 32.30
C TRP A 20 -11.51 -3.43 31.77
N LEU A 21 -11.71 -3.36 30.45
CA LEU A 21 -12.98 -2.90 29.86
C LEU A 21 -14.17 -3.86 30.08
N ARG A 22 -13.91 -5.14 30.39
CA ARG A 22 -14.96 -6.16 30.57
C ARG A 22 -15.38 -6.36 32.02
N ARG A 23 -14.65 -5.81 33.00
CA ARG A 23 -15.08 -5.86 34.41
C ARG A 23 -16.32 -4.99 34.55
N ALA A 24 -17.36 -5.51 35.22
CA ALA A 24 -18.60 -4.79 35.47
C ALA A 24 -18.31 -3.39 36.02
N ALA A 25 -18.57 -2.36 35.22
CA ALA A 25 -18.48 -0.99 35.67
C ALA A 25 -19.69 -0.71 36.56
N GLY A 26 -19.46 -0.33 37.81
CA GLY A 26 -20.46 0.49 38.49
C GLY A 26 -20.60 1.76 37.67
N VAL A 27 -21.84 2.22 37.44
CA VAL A 27 -22.10 3.51 36.80
C VAL A 27 -21.42 4.58 37.65
N GLY A 28 -20.27 5.05 37.19
CA GLY A 28 -19.46 6.06 37.86
C GLY A 28 -19.25 7.23 36.92
N ASP A 29 -19.08 8.43 37.49
CA ASP A 29 -18.88 9.66 36.73
C ASP A 29 -17.54 9.61 35.99
N ALA A 30 -17.54 9.18 34.73
CA ALA A 30 -16.41 9.34 33.84
C ALA A 30 -16.36 10.79 33.35
N VAL A 31 -15.25 11.47 33.59
CA VAL A 31 -15.05 12.87 33.21
C VAL A 31 -14.10 12.93 32.02
N PHE A 32 -14.54 13.55 30.93
CA PHE A 32 -13.64 13.84 29.82
C PHE A 32 -12.62 14.89 30.25
N ASP A 33 -11.34 14.52 30.25
CA ASP A 33 -10.26 15.40 30.69
C ASP A 33 -9.68 16.19 29.50
N GLY A 34 -9.55 15.57 28.32
CA GLY A 34 -9.07 16.31 27.16
C GLY A 34 -8.63 15.46 25.98
N ALA A 35 -8.02 16.12 25.01
CA ALA A 35 -7.42 15.51 23.83
C ALA A 35 -5.95 15.95 23.71
N GLU A 36 -5.07 15.03 23.32
CA GLU A 36 -3.66 15.34 23.02
C GLU A 36 -3.19 14.61 21.76
N ILE A 37 -2.15 15.15 21.12
CA ILE A 37 -1.49 14.51 19.96
C ILE A 37 -0.13 13.98 20.41
N VAL A 38 0.08 12.67 20.27
CA VAL A 38 1.31 12.00 20.71
C VAL A 38 1.80 11.08 19.61
N GLY A 39 3.01 11.31 19.09
CA GLY A 39 3.66 10.39 18.16
C GLY A 39 2.85 10.02 16.90
N GLY A 40 2.04 10.94 16.37
CA GLY A 40 1.17 10.68 15.22
C GLY A 40 -0.20 10.06 15.59
N TYR A 41 -0.52 9.98 16.88
CA TYR A 41 -1.82 9.53 17.37
C TYR A 41 -2.61 10.68 17.99
N ALA A 42 -3.91 10.71 17.74
CA ALA A 42 -4.84 11.53 18.52
C ALA A 42 -5.37 10.70 19.69
N VAL A 43 -5.22 11.22 20.90
CA VAL A 43 -5.53 10.55 22.17
C VAL A 43 -6.59 11.36 22.89
N LEU A 44 -7.78 10.78 23.03
CA LEU A 44 -8.88 11.32 23.82
C LEU A 44 -8.87 10.66 25.18
N ARG A 45 -9.00 11.44 26.26
CA ARG A 45 -8.83 10.95 27.62
C ARG A 45 -10.05 11.18 28.49
N TRP A 46 -10.39 10.14 29.24
CA TRP A 46 -11.37 10.19 30.32
C TRP A 46 -10.72 9.73 31.61
N ASP A 47 -11.08 10.38 32.70
CA ASP A 47 -10.78 9.91 34.05
C ASP A 47 -12.02 9.20 34.58
N THR A 48 -11.83 7.95 35.04
CA THR A 48 -12.90 7.11 35.58
C THR A 48 -12.58 6.73 37.02
N SER A 49 -13.56 6.22 37.77
CA SER A 49 -13.35 5.65 39.10
C SER A 49 -12.34 4.49 39.14
N ARG A 50 -11.99 3.92 37.98
CA ARG A 50 -11.08 2.79 37.81
C ARG A 50 -9.72 3.18 37.20
N GLY A 51 -9.47 4.48 37.03
CA GLY A 51 -8.29 5.05 36.39
C GLY A 51 -8.56 5.67 35.02
N GLY A 52 -7.56 6.31 34.43
CA GLY A 52 -7.69 6.98 33.15
C GLY A 52 -7.85 6.02 31.98
N VAL A 53 -8.67 6.36 30.99
CA VAL A 53 -8.87 5.64 29.74
C VAL A 53 -8.45 6.53 28.58
N ALA A 54 -7.63 5.98 27.69
CA ALA A 54 -7.32 6.61 26.41
C ALA A 54 -8.13 5.95 25.29
N LEU A 55 -8.82 6.74 24.46
CA LEU A 55 -9.28 6.33 23.13
C LEU A 55 -8.36 6.93 22.07
N VAL A 56 -7.78 6.08 21.25
CA VAL A 56 -6.70 6.45 20.34
C VAL A 56 -7.08 6.24 18.89
N HIS A 57 -6.78 7.24 18.05
CA HIS A 57 -6.92 7.19 16.60
C HIS A 57 -5.55 7.44 15.94
N SER A 58 -5.15 6.56 15.02
CA SER A 58 -3.99 6.78 14.15
C SER A 58 -4.25 7.92 13.16
N LEU A 59 -3.30 8.84 13.03
CA LEU A 59 -3.33 9.94 12.05
C LEU A 59 -2.43 9.69 10.83
N PHE A 60 -1.93 8.46 10.63
CA PHE A 60 -1.05 8.14 9.50
C PHE A 60 -1.36 6.82 8.77
N ASP A 61 -1.96 5.81 9.41
CA ASP A 61 -2.26 4.52 8.76
C ASP A 61 -3.69 3.99 9.01
N GLY A 62 -4.46 4.67 9.87
CA GLY A 62 -5.79 4.22 10.25
C GLY A 62 -5.81 3.09 11.29
N ASN A 63 -4.78 2.24 11.36
CA ASN A 63 -4.75 0.96 12.08
C ASN A 63 -3.51 0.84 12.99
N ALA A 64 -3.52 1.53 14.12
CA ALA A 64 -2.41 1.45 15.06
C ALA A 64 -2.44 0.16 15.89
N GLY A 65 -1.29 -0.49 16.05
CA GLY A 65 -1.11 -1.54 17.06
C GLY A 65 -1.03 -0.95 18.47
N SER A 66 -1.63 -1.61 19.47
CA SER A 66 -1.64 -1.09 20.85
C SER A 66 -0.23 -0.91 21.42
N GLU A 67 0.71 -1.78 21.06
CA GLU A 67 2.11 -1.66 21.49
C GLU A 67 2.79 -0.38 20.98
N ALA A 68 2.57 -0.03 19.72
CA ALA A 68 3.13 1.17 19.11
C ALA A 68 2.56 2.44 19.78
N VAL A 69 1.27 2.42 20.09
CA VAL A 69 0.60 3.50 20.84
C VAL A 69 1.16 3.60 22.26
N VAL A 70 1.23 2.49 22.99
CA VAL A 70 1.76 2.46 24.37
C VAL A 70 3.21 2.93 24.40
N ARG A 71 4.02 2.55 23.40
CA ARG A 71 5.40 3.05 23.24
C ARG A 71 5.42 4.57 23.06
N ALA A 72 4.63 5.12 22.15
CA ALA A 72 4.57 6.57 21.94
C ALA A 72 4.08 7.33 23.20
N LEU A 73 3.09 6.78 23.90
CA LEU A 73 2.64 7.33 25.18
C LEU A 73 3.71 7.24 26.27
N ARG A 74 4.49 6.16 26.31
CA ARG A 74 5.62 5.99 27.25
C ARG A 74 6.75 6.97 26.97
N GLU A 75 7.08 7.21 25.70
CA GLU A 75 8.05 8.22 25.29
C GLU A 75 7.62 9.62 25.73
N ARG A 76 6.30 9.92 25.69
CA ARG A 76 5.74 11.21 26.12
C ARG A 76 5.64 11.38 27.64
N HIS A 77 5.15 10.37 28.35
CA HIS A 77 4.75 10.48 29.76
C HIS A 77 5.75 9.82 30.73
N GLY A 78 6.71 9.05 30.22
CA GLY A 78 7.70 8.33 31.02
C GLY A 78 7.07 7.45 32.07
N GLU A 79 7.58 7.52 33.30
CA GLU A 79 7.10 6.76 34.46
C GLU A 79 5.67 7.13 34.89
N ARG A 80 5.17 8.30 34.49
CA ARG A 80 3.80 8.75 34.83
C ARG A 80 2.72 8.08 33.99
N LEU A 81 3.09 7.27 33.00
CA LEU A 81 2.13 6.64 32.10
C LEU A 81 1.08 5.81 32.85
N ALA A 82 1.52 4.94 33.77
CA ALA A 82 0.63 4.07 34.55
C ALA A 82 -0.21 4.83 35.59
N GLN A 83 0.20 6.06 35.96
CA GLN A 83 -0.60 6.95 36.80
C GLN A 83 -1.71 7.64 35.98
N ARG A 84 -1.45 7.88 34.69
CA ARG A 84 -2.33 8.62 33.80
C ARG A 84 -3.35 7.71 33.10
N TYR A 85 -2.99 6.48 32.78
CA TYR A 85 -3.84 5.54 32.08
C TYR A 85 -3.85 4.18 32.77
N ALA A 86 -5.02 3.60 32.94
CA ALA A 86 -5.22 2.21 33.29
C ALA A 86 -5.45 1.34 32.04
N CYS A 87 -6.11 1.90 31.01
CA CYS A 87 -6.44 1.20 29.77
C CYS A 87 -6.27 2.11 28.55
N VAL A 88 -5.78 1.53 27.45
CA VAL A 88 -5.67 2.18 26.14
C VAL A 88 -6.52 1.42 25.14
N ALA A 89 -7.59 2.05 24.64
CA ALA A 89 -8.42 1.57 23.55
C ALA A 89 -8.00 2.23 22.22
N VAL A 90 -7.85 1.44 21.17
CA VAL A 90 -7.32 1.88 19.87
C VAL A 90 -8.33 1.56 18.77
N ALA A 91 -8.86 2.60 18.15
CA ALA A 91 -9.87 2.51 17.11
C ALA A 91 -9.24 2.23 15.73
N GLN A 92 -9.62 1.10 15.13
CA GLN A 92 -9.10 0.64 13.84
C GLN A 92 -10.01 1.08 12.68
N THR A 93 -9.50 1.05 11.45
CA THR A 93 -10.31 1.18 10.23
C THR A 93 -10.80 -0.18 9.74
N GLY A 94 -10.07 -1.25 10.08
CA GLY A 94 -10.54 -2.63 9.95
C GLY A 94 -11.86 -2.87 10.70
N THR A 95 -12.64 -3.84 10.24
CA THR A 95 -13.97 -4.15 10.78
C THR A 95 -13.95 -5.29 11.78
N GLN A 96 -14.75 -5.18 12.84
CA GLN A 96 -15.05 -6.30 13.74
C GLN A 96 -16.08 -7.24 13.11
N VAL A 97 -17.06 -6.68 12.40
CA VAL A 97 -18.04 -7.40 11.58
C VAL A 97 -18.09 -6.71 10.22
N THR A 98 -17.97 -7.48 9.14
CA THR A 98 -17.97 -6.93 7.77
C THR A 98 -19.36 -6.48 7.34
N GLN A 99 -20.43 -7.10 7.85
CA GLN A 99 -21.81 -6.74 7.57
C GLN A 99 -22.75 -7.04 8.77
N PRO A 100 -23.40 -6.04 9.38
CA PRO A 100 -23.27 -4.60 9.11
C PRO A 100 -22.01 -4.00 9.77
N TYR A 101 -21.41 -3.01 9.11
CA TYR A 101 -20.08 -2.46 9.44
C TYR A 101 -20.00 -1.89 10.88
N VAL A 102 -19.02 -2.37 11.66
CA VAL A 102 -18.59 -1.74 12.92
C VAL A 102 -17.06 -1.66 12.94
N PRO A 103 -16.48 -0.48 13.24
CA PRO A 103 -15.04 -0.36 13.41
C PRO A 103 -14.51 -1.29 14.49
N ARG A 104 -13.38 -1.94 14.25
CA ARG A 104 -12.75 -2.77 15.26
C ARG A 104 -12.15 -1.90 16.37
N LEU A 105 -12.33 -2.34 17.61
CA LEU A 105 -11.76 -1.71 18.80
C LEU A 105 -10.83 -2.71 19.49
N LEU A 106 -9.56 -2.31 19.63
CA LEU A 106 -8.55 -3.06 20.36
C LEU A 106 -8.29 -2.38 21.69
N ALA A 107 -7.95 -3.13 22.72
CA ALA A 107 -7.62 -2.58 24.02
C ALA A 107 -6.37 -3.26 24.61
N CYS A 108 -5.64 -2.51 25.42
CA CYS A 108 -4.51 -3.00 26.21
C CYS A 108 -4.58 -2.38 27.59
N ASP A 109 -4.44 -3.24 28.61
CA ASP A 109 -4.39 -2.81 30.00
C ASP A 109 -2.93 -2.53 30.37
N LEU A 110 -2.65 -1.44 31.08
CA LEU A 110 -1.28 -1.04 31.42
C LEU A 110 -0.71 -1.78 32.64
N ASP A 111 -1.59 -2.35 33.47
CA ASP A 111 -1.22 -3.20 34.62
C ASP A 111 -0.76 -4.60 34.19
N THR A 112 -1.10 -5.01 32.97
CA THR A 112 -0.74 -6.30 32.37
C THR A 112 -0.09 -6.06 31.00
N PRO A 113 1.14 -5.51 30.96
CA PRO A 113 1.77 -5.09 29.71
C PRO A 113 1.87 -6.23 28.71
N GLY A 114 1.41 -5.99 27.47
CA GLY A 114 1.64 -6.89 26.32
C GLY A 114 0.47 -7.78 25.91
N ARG A 115 -0.68 -7.75 26.61
CA ARG A 115 -1.86 -8.52 26.20
C ARG A 115 -2.92 -7.61 25.57
N GLN A 116 -2.77 -7.35 24.28
CA GLN A 116 -3.85 -6.75 23.48
C GLN A 116 -5.05 -7.70 23.42
N TYR A 117 -6.26 -7.16 23.53
CA TYR A 117 -7.51 -7.90 23.32
C TYR A 117 -8.48 -7.10 22.46
N GLU A 118 -9.39 -7.82 21.82
CA GLU A 118 -10.50 -7.20 21.10
C GLU A 118 -11.67 -6.94 22.06
N THR A 119 -12.30 -5.78 21.92
CA THR A 119 -13.41 -5.32 22.77
C THR A 119 -14.53 -4.77 21.88
N ARG A 120 -15.65 -4.36 22.50
CA ARG A 120 -16.82 -3.78 21.82
C ARG A 120 -16.97 -2.31 22.18
N TRP A 121 -17.60 -1.55 21.29
CA TRP A 121 -17.97 -0.16 21.57
C TRP A 121 -18.95 -0.06 22.74
N ALA A 122 -19.84 -1.05 22.91
CA ALA A 122 -20.71 -1.15 24.08
C ALA A 122 -19.94 -1.23 25.41
N GLU A 123 -18.85 -2.00 25.45
CA GLU A 123 -18.01 -2.16 26.65
C GLU A 123 -17.29 -0.84 26.98
N LEU A 124 -16.75 -0.16 25.96
CA LEU A 124 -16.17 1.17 26.14
C LEU A 124 -17.21 2.19 26.60
N ALA A 125 -18.36 2.26 25.95
CA ALA A 125 -19.42 3.21 26.28
C ALA A 125 -19.96 3.02 27.71
N ALA A 126 -20.07 1.77 28.17
CA ALA A 126 -20.46 1.46 29.54
C ALA A 126 -19.46 2.02 30.57
N VAL A 127 -18.16 1.99 30.27
CA VAL A 127 -17.12 2.57 31.13
C VAL A 127 -17.10 4.09 31.07
N LEU A 128 -17.31 4.67 29.88
CA LEU A 128 -17.32 6.13 29.69
C LEU A 128 -18.63 6.79 30.15
N GLY A 129 -19.66 6.01 30.47
CA GLY A 129 -21.02 6.49 30.77
C GLY A 129 -21.73 7.11 29.57
N GLN A 130 -21.14 7.05 28.38
CA GLN A 130 -21.64 7.67 27.16
C GLN A 130 -20.99 7.04 25.91
N PRO A 131 -21.61 7.17 24.73
CA PRO A 131 -21.01 6.74 23.47
C PRO A 131 -19.66 7.40 23.20
N ALA A 132 -18.70 6.61 22.76
CA ALA A 132 -17.39 7.10 22.36
C ALA A 132 -17.41 7.64 20.92
N PRO A 133 -16.66 8.70 20.60
CA PRO A 133 -16.58 9.20 19.24
C PRO A 133 -15.67 8.34 18.36
N TYR A 134 -16.07 8.13 17.11
CA TYR A 134 -15.29 7.45 16.08
C TYR A 134 -15.06 8.36 14.87
N TRP A 135 -13.83 8.39 14.38
CA TRP A 135 -13.44 9.10 13.15
C TRP A 135 -12.99 8.08 12.09
N PHE A 136 -13.72 8.05 10.98
CA PHE A 136 -13.32 7.29 9.80
C PHE A 136 -12.00 7.83 9.24
N GLN A 137 -11.18 6.95 8.66
CA GLN A 137 -9.85 7.26 8.14
C GLN A 137 -9.81 8.55 7.32
N ALA A 138 -10.73 8.70 6.36
CA ALA A 138 -10.70 9.83 5.45
C ALA A 138 -11.27 11.13 6.04
N VAL A 139 -11.68 11.16 7.30
CA VAL A 139 -12.15 12.37 8.02
C VAL A 139 -11.48 12.51 9.38
N ARG A 140 -10.32 11.85 9.57
CA ARG A 140 -9.47 12.02 10.76
C ARG A 140 -8.67 13.31 10.64
N ASP A 141 -9.34 14.42 10.90
CA ASP A 141 -8.71 15.71 11.01
C ASP A 141 -8.13 15.92 12.42
N ARG A 142 -6.85 16.32 12.49
CA ARG A 142 -6.13 16.49 13.75
C ARG A 142 -6.81 17.51 14.66
N ASP A 143 -7.18 18.66 14.11
CA ASP A 143 -7.68 19.78 14.89
C ASP A 143 -9.13 19.53 15.31
N ALA A 144 -9.93 18.88 14.45
CA ALA A 144 -11.28 18.43 14.80
C ALA A 144 -11.27 17.42 15.96
N ILE A 145 -10.34 16.46 15.98
CA ILE A 145 -10.23 15.50 17.10
C ILE A 145 -9.78 16.22 18.38
N ALA A 146 -8.79 17.13 18.28
CA ALA A 146 -8.30 17.88 19.44
C ALA A 146 -9.37 18.81 20.06
N ALA A 147 -10.23 19.37 19.22
CA ALA A 147 -11.32 20.25 19.63
C ALA A 147 -12.56 19.48 20.14
N TRP A 148 -12.67 18.18 19.87
CA TRP A 148 -13.85 17.40 20.22
C TRP A 148 -14.11 17.36 21.72
N ARG A 149 -15.39 17.42 22.11
CA ARG A 149 -15.87 17.25 23.49
C ARG A 149 -17.12 16.36 23.49
N PRO A 150 -17.41 15.64 24.57
CA PRO A 150 -18.65 14.86 24.65
C PRO A 150 -19.90 15.72 24.41
N GLY A 151 -20.85 15.19 23.64
CA GLY A 151 -22.06 15.90 23.22
C GLY A 151 -21.85 16.88 22.05
N ALA A 152 -20.63 17.12 21.59
CA ALA A 152 -20.38 17.94 20.41
C ALA A 152 -20.98 17.27 19.15
N PRO A 153 -21.56 18.05 18.22
CA PRO A 153 -21.97 17.51 16.93
C PRO A 153 -20.74 17.04 16.12
N PRO A 154 -20.92 16.12 15.15
CA PRO A 154 -19.84 15.70 14.28
C PRO A 154 -19.24 16.90 13.54
N ALA A 155 -17.91 17.02 13.53
CA ALA A 155 -17.23 18.05 12.76
C ALA A 155 -17.44 17.82 11.25
N VAL A 156 -17.53 18.90 10.47
CA VAL A 156 -17.59 18.84 9.00
C VAL A 156 -16.19 19.11 8.47
N VAL A 157 -15.53 18.08 7.92
CA VAL A 157 -14.12 18.18 7.50
C VAL A 157 -13.95 17.68 6.07
N PRO A 158 -13.00 18.23 5.28
CA PRO A 158 -12.70 17.70 3.95
C PRO A 158 -12.33 16.21 4.02
N ALA A 159 -12.87 15.41 3.10
CA ALA A 159 -12.43 14.03 2.99
C ALA A 159 -10.97 13.98 2.51
N HIS A 160 -10.07 13.53 3.37
CA HIS A 160 -8.64 13.38 3.15
C HIS A 160 -8.16 12.07 3.73
N ASP A 161 -7.67 11.16 2.89
CA ASP A 161 -7.07 9.93 3.37
C ASP A 161 -5.71 10.22 4.02
N ILE A 162 -5.66 10.08 5.34
CA ILE A 162 -4.45 10.27 6.16
C ILE A 162 -3.29 9.36 5.75
N ALA A 163 -3.57 8.20 5.14
CA ALA A 163 -2.54 7.27 4.68
C ALA A 163 -2.01 7.61 3.28
N THR A 164 -2.78 8.38 2.51
CA THR A 164 -2.43 8.80 1.14
C THR A 164 -2.68 10.30 0.97
N PRO A 165 -1.93 11.16 1.69
CA PRO A 165 -2.18 12.59 1.67
C PRO A 165 -1.91 13.19 0.29
N VAL A 166 -2.89 13.93 -0.24
CA VAL A 166 -2.81 14.55 -1.58
C VAL A 166 -2.00 15.86 -1.63
N THR A 167 -1.39 16.29 -0.53
CA THR A 167 -0.70 17.59 -0.44
C THR A 167 0.40 17.72 -1.48
N ALA A 168 1.24 16.70 -1.64
CA ALA A 168 2.32 16.72 -2.64
C ALA A 168 1.80 16.84 -4.08
N LEU A 169 0.64 16.21 -4.39
CA LEU A 169 0.01 16.35 -5.71
C LEU A 169 -0.44 17.79 -5.95
N VAL A 170 -1.08 18.40 -4.95
CA VAL A 170 -1.60 19.76 -5.04
C VAL A 170 -0.47 20.79 -5.16
N GLU A 171 0.59 20.63 -4.37
CA GLU A 171 1.80 21.47 -4.43
C GLU A 171 2.48 21.34 -5.79
N LEU A 172 2.73 20.10 -6.27
CA LEU A 172 3.39 19.89 -7.57
C LEU A 172 2.57 20.51 -8.69
N ALA A 173 1.26 20.31 -8.68
CA ALA A 173 0.38 20.84 -9.72
C ALA A 173 0.24 22.37 -9.69
N ALA A 174 0.52 23.01 -8.57
CA ALA A 174 0.48 24.47 -8.43
C ALA A 174 1.78 25.14 -8.91
N ASP A 175 2.91 24.44 -8.78
CA ASP A 175 4.24 24.94 -9.19
C ASP A 175 4.54 24.68 -10.68
N GLU A 176 3.76 23.81 -11.33
CA GLU A 176 3.90 23.48 -12.74
C GLU A 176 3.32 24.56 -13.67
N PRO A 177 3.86 24.73 -14.88
CA PRO A 177 3.28 25.64 -15.88
C PRO A 177 1.84 25.26 -16.25
N ASP A 178 1.04 26.27 -16.59
CA ASP A 178 -0.32 26.06 -17.08
C ASP A 178 -0.33 25.13 -18.31
N GLY A 179 -1.18 24.10 -18.26
CA GLY A 179 -1.30 23.10 -19.32
C GLY A 179 -0.22 22.02 -19.32
N SER A 180 0.67 21.97 -18.31
CA SER A 180 1.63 20.87 -18.22
C SER A 180 0.91 19.53 -17.95
N PRO A 181 1.32 18.42 -18.60
CA PRO A 181 0.75 17.10 -18.34
C PRO A 181 0.88 16.65 -16.88
N ALA A 182 1.97 17.06 -16.20
CA ALA A 182 2.20 16.76 -14.79
C ALA A 182 1.18 17.48 -13.90
N ALA A 183 0.91 18.76 -14.15
CA ALA A 183 -0.10 19.52 -13.43
C ALA A 183 -1.50 18.92 -13.60
N GLU A 184 -1.88 18.60 -14.84
CA GLU A 184 -3.20 18.05 -15.16
C GLU A 184 -3.42 16.69 -14.46
N LEU A 185 -2.42 15.82 -14.54
CA LEU A 185 -2.43 14.52 -13.86
C LEU A 185 -2.53 14.67 -12.34
N CYS A 186 -1.70 15.50 -11.73
CA CYS A 186 -1.69 15.68 -10.27
C CYS A 186 -3.00 16.31 -9.76
N TRP A 187 -3.57 17.27 -10.48
CA TRP A 187 -4.89 17.82 -10.15
C TRP A 187 -6.01 16.78 -10.27
N TYR A 188 -5.98 15.97 -11.31
CA TYR A 188 -6.93 14.87 -11.49
C TYR A 188 -6.85 13.89 -10.31
N LEU A 189 -5.66 13.39 -10.00
CA LEU A 189 -5.44 12.42 -8.92
C LEU A 189 -5.86 12.99 -7.56
N ALA A 190 -5.47 14.22 -7.23
CA ALA A 190 -5.84 14.85 -5.96
C ALA A 190 -7.36 14.94 -5.79
N ARG A 191 -8.09 15.25 -6.87
CA ARG A 191 -9.56 15.33 -6.86
C ARG A 191 -10.19 13.94 -6.80
N GLU A 192 -9.66 12.98 -7.54
CA GLU A 192 -10.18 11.62 -7.59
C GLU A 192 -10.04 10.92 -6.23
N VAL A 193 -8.89 11.06 -5.58
CA VAL A 193 -8.64 10.51 -4.23
C VAL A 193 -9.62 11.09 -3.22
N ARG A 194 -9.80 12.42 -3.21
CA ARG A 194 -10.78 13.08 -2.33
C ARG A 194 -12.21 12.60 -2.60
N ARG A 195 -12.58 12.46 -3.87
CA ARG A 195 -13.90 11.96 -4.27
C ARG A 195 -14.13 10.53 -3.81
N ARG A 196 -13.16 9.62 -4.01
CA ARG A 196 -13.24 8.24 -3.52
C ARG A 196 -13.28 8.16 -2.00
N GLY A 197 -12.46 8.97 -1.31
CA GLY A 197 -12.48 9.10 0.14
C GLY A 197 -13.86 9.54 0.66
N HIS A 198 -14.44 10.58 0.05
CA HIS A 198 -15.80 11.04 0.35
C HIS A 198 -16.84 9.93 0.15
N ALA A 199 -16.85 9.27 -1.02
CA ALA A 199 -17.80 8.20 -1.31
C ALA A 199 -17.67 7.01 -0.36
N SER A 200 -16.42 6.63 -0.03
CA SER A 200 -16.12 5.54 0.89
C SER A 200 -16.64 5.84 2.30
N VAL A 201 -16.33 7.01 2.86
CA VAL A 201 -16.81 7.41 4.19
C VAL A 201 -18.32 7.54 4.23
N PHE A 202 -18.94 8.10 3.18
CA PHE A 202 -20.39 8.21 3.10
C PHE A 202 -21.07 6.83 3.17
N ARG A 203 -20.55 5.85 2.41
CA ARG A 203 -21.03 4.46 2.47
C ARG A 203 -20.81 3.85 3.86
N GLN A 204 -19.64 4.03 4.46
CA GLN A 204 -19.34 3.48 5.79
C GLN A 204 -20.22 4.09 6.89
N ILE A 205 -20.51 5.40 6.83
CA ILE A 205 -21.47 6.05 7.73
C ILE A 205 -22.87 5.46 7.56
N THR A 206 -23.29 5.19 6.32
CA THR A 206 -24.60 4.60 6.02
C THR A 206 -24.71 3.19 6.61
N GLU A 207 -23.70 2.34 6.41
CA GLU A 207 -23.65 0.99 6.99
C GLU A 207 -23.59 1.00 8.52
N LEU A 208 -22.85 1.93 9.11
CA LEU A 208 -22.77 2.08 10.56
C LEU A 208 -24.10 2.52 11.17
N ARG A 209 -24.83 3.43 10.51
CA ARG A 209 -26.18 3.83 10.92
C ARG A 209 -27.16 2.67 10.83
N LYS A 210 -27.06 1.84 9.79
CA LYS A 210 -27.85 0.61 9.66
C LYS A 210 -27.54 -0.36 10.81
N ASN A 211 -26.25 -0.61 11.09
CA ASN A 211 -25.84 -1.42 12.23
C ASN A 211 -26.48 -0.93 13.54
N ALA A 212 -26.41 0.37 13.81
CA ALA A 212 -26.98 0.99 15.00
C ALA A 212 -28.52 0.83 15.06
N ALA A 213 -29.22 1.03 13.96
CA ALA A 213 -30.68 0.87 13.87
C ALA A 213 -31.13 -0.58 14.13
N ASP A 214 -30.30 -1.55 13.74
CA ASP A 214 -30.53 -2.98 13.96
C ASP A 214 -30.14 -3.44 15.40
N GLY A 215 -29.78 -2.51 16.29
CA GLY A 215 -29.37 -2.80 17.67
C GLY A 215 -27.95 -3.36 17.80
N GLY A 216 -27.13 -3.20 16.76
CA GLY A 216 -25.73 -3.61 16.75
C GLY A 216 -24.81 -2.69 17.56
N ASP A 217 -23.53 -3.04 17.61
CA ASP A 217 -22.52 -2.34 18.42
C ASP A 217 -22.27 -0.88 17.97
N GLY A 218 -22.66 -0.53 16.74
CA GLY A 218 -22.68 0.84 16.22
C GLY A 218 -23.62 1.79 16.98
N ALA A 219 -24.57 1.27 17.78
CA ALA A 219 -25.43 2.09 18.64
C ALA A 219 -24.68 2.73 19.83
N TYR A 220 -23.47 2.24 20.13
CA TYR A 220 -22.67 2.68 21.28
C TYR A 220 -21.52 3.64 20.91
N LEU A 221 -21.56 4.19 19.70
CA LEU A 221 -20.61 5.20 19.24
C LEU A 221 -21.34 6.42 18.67
N VAL A 222 -20.60 7.53 18.56
CA VAL A 222 -21.02 8.73 17.85
C VAL A 222 -20.02 9.07 16.76
N LEU A 223 -20.47 9.73 15.70
CA LEU A 223 -19.57 10.20 14.65
C LEU A 223 -18.78 11.40 15.17
N GLY A 224 -17.46 11.31 15.16
CA GLY A 224 -16.59 12.44 15.46
C GLY A 224 -16.50 13.45 14.31
N ALA A 225 -16.66 12.98 13.07
CA ALA A 225 -16.68 13.83 11.89
C ALA A 225 -17.52 13.23 10.74
N VAL A 226 -17.94 14.09 9.82
CA VAL A 226 -18.59 13.76 8.54
C VAL A 226 -17.87 14.48 7.39
N PRO A 227 -17.86 13.91 6.17
CA PRO A 227 -17.16 14.54 5.06
C PRO A 227 -17.89 15.81 4.62
N ALA A 228 -17.13 16.88 4.38
CA ALA A 228 -17.63 18.11 3.80
C ALA A 228 -18.17 17.87 2.38
N PRO A 229 -19.26 18.55 1.97
CA PRO A 229 -19.79 18.42 0.62
C PRO A 229 -18.76 18.71 -0.46
N LEU A 230 -18.73 17.88 -1.51
CA LEU A 230 -17.94 18.17 -2.70
C LEU A 230 -18.59 19.32 -3.49
N THR A 231 -17.89 20.45 -3.58
CA THR A 231 -18.38 21.64 -4.32
C THR A 231 -18.04 21.61 -5.80
N ARG A 232 -17.07 20.78 -6.21
CA ARG A 232 -16.64 20.62 -7.60
C ARG A 232 -17.33 19.41 -8.24
N PRO A 233 -17.57 19.44 -9.56
CA PRO A 233 -18.03 18.28 -10.29
C PRO A 233 -16.99 17.14 -10.22
N ALA A 234 -17.41 15.94 -10.59
CA ALA A 234 -16.51 14.81 -10.74
C ALA A 234 -15.35 15.19 -11.67
N PRO A 235 -14.10 14.83 -11.33
CA PRO A 235 -12.97 15.16 -12.16
C PRO A 235 -13.07 14.40 -13.49
N HIS A 236 -12.83 15.10 -14.60
CA HIS A 236 -12.66 14.46 -15.89
C HIS A 236 -11.28 13.82 -15.93
N GLU A 237 -11.21 12.57 -16.36
CA GLU A 237 -9.95 11.85 -16.48
C GLU A 237 -9.16 12.37 -17.70
N PRO A 238 -7.91 12.84 -17.52
CA PRO A 238 -7.05 13.25 -18.62
C PRO A 238 -6.85 12.11 -19.61
N ALA A 239 -6.61 12.39 -20.90
CA ALA A 239 -6.32 11.34 -21.88
C ALA A 239 -5.09 10.51 -21.48
N GLU A 240 -5.04 9.21 -21.84
CA GLU A 240 -3.92 8.31 -21.48
C GLU A 240 -2.55 8.90 -21.82
N VAL A 241 -2.42 9.51 -23.01
CA VAL A 241 -1.17 10.15 -23.44
C VAL A 241 -0.73 11.27 -22.51
N VAL A 242 -1.66 12.07 -21.97
CA VAL A 242 -1.38 13.15 -21.02
C VAL A 242 -0.95 12.55 -19.68
N ARG A 243 -1.65 11.52 -19.19
CA ARG A 243 -1.30 10.85 -17.92
C ARG A 243 0.10 10.24 -17.99
N ARG A 244 0.44 9.58 -19.10
CA ARG A 244 1.77 8.99 -19.31
C ARG A 244 2.87 10.05 -19.41
N ALA A 245 2.62 11.12 -20.17
CA ALA A 245 3.55 12.24 -20.26
C ALA A 245 3.77 12.91 -18.88
N GLY A 246 2.70 13.06 -18.10
CA GLY A 246 2.77 13.58 -16.73
C GLY A 246 3.63 12.70 -15.83
N TRP A 247 3.43 11.38 -15.84
CA TRP A 247 4.26 10.48 -15.06
C TRP A 247 5.72 10.49 -15.49
N LEU A 248 6.00 10.45 -16.79
CA LEU A 248 7.37 10.51 -17.30
C LEU A 248 8.08 11.79 -16.81
N SER A 249 7.43 12.94 -16.98
CA SER A 249 7.94 14.23 -16.51
C SER A 249 8.20 14.23 -15.01
N ILE A 250 7.27 13.72 -14.18
CA ILE A 250 7.45 13.63 -12.73
C ILE A 250 8.63 12.72 -12.38
N THR A 251 8.80 11.59 -13.05
CA THR A 251 9.83 10.61 -12.70
C THR A 251 11.24 11.00 -13.12
N GLU A 252 11.38 11.86 -14.12
CA GLU A 252 12.65 12.44 -14.55
C GLU A 252 13.14 13.54 -13.59
N ARG A 253 12.25 14.12 -12.78
CA ARG A 253 12.60 15.15 -11.80
C ARG A 253 13.45 14.59 -10.66
N ARG A 254 14.25 15.47 -10.06
CA ARG A 254 15.24 15.18 -9.00
C ARG A 254 14.92 15.86 -7.66
N ASP A 255 13.82 16.62 -7.59
CA ASP A 255 13.44 17.38 -6.40
C ASP A 255 12.56 16.59 -5.42
N VAL A 256 12.50 17.07 -4.18
CA VAL A 256 11.79 16.41 -3.06
C VAL A 256 10.28 16.28 -3.33
N LEU A 257 9.69 17.22 -4.07
CA LEU A 257 8.25 17.23 -4.30
C LEU A 257 7.85 16.12 -5.28
N ALA A 258 8.62 15.92 -6.36
CA ALA A 258 8.45 14.80 -7.28
C ALA A 258 8.57 13.44 -6.56
N HIS A 259 9.54 13.31 -5.64
CA HIS A 259 9.70 12.10 -4.81
C HIS A 259 8.47 11.82 -3.94
N ARG A 260 7.88 12.86 -3.33
CA ARG A 260 6.65 12.71 -2.52
C ARG A 260 5.44 12.33 -3.38
N VAL A 261 5.33 12.88 -4.59
CA VAL A 261 4.27 12.51 -5.54
C VAL A 261 4.42 11.06 -6.01
N ALA A 262 5.63 10.62 -6.28
CA ALA A 262 5.91 9.23 -6.64
C ALA A 262 5.60 8.25 -5.50
N ASP A 263 5.97 8.60 -4.27
CA ASP A 263 5.64 7.80 -3.09
C ASP A 263 4.12 7.72 -2.84
N PHE A 264 3.39 8.81 -3.12
CA PHE A 264 1.93 8.76 -3.19
C PHE A 264 1.45 7.75 -4.25
N ALA A 265 1.99 7.83 -5.47
CA ALA A 265 1.56 7.01 -6.61
C ALA A 265 1.71 5.50 -6.34
N ARG A 266 2.84 5.11 -5.73
CA ARG A 266 3.11 3.72 -5.33
C ARG A 266 2.11 3.20 -4.30
N ARG A 267 1.73 4.01 -3.32
CA ARG A 267 0.75 3.63 -2.28
C ARG A 267 -0.68 3.56 -2.81
N TRP A 268 -1.03 4.42 -3.76
CA TRP A 268 -2.38 4.49 -4.32
C TRP A 268 -2.63 3.50 -5.46
N SER A 269 -1.57 2.91 -6.03
CA SER A 269 -1.63 2.10 -7.26
C SER A 269 -2.22 2.88 -8.43
N THR A 270 -1.41 3.78 -8.98
CA THR A 270 -1.82 4.61 -10.13
C THR A 270 -1.72 3.85 -11.44
N GLN A 271 -2.71 4.04 -12.31
CA GLN A 271 -2.64 3.59 -13.69
C GLN A 271 -1.59 4.42 -14.47
N ASP A 272 -1.08 3.83 -15.55
CA ASP A 272 -0.20 4.47 -16.53
C ASP A 272 1.16 4.95 -16.02
N TRP A 273 1.56 4.51 -14.82
CA TRP A 273 2.95 4.56 -14.38
C TRP A 273 3.81 3.81 -15.38
N HIS A 274 4.88 4.41 -15.90
CA HIS A 274 5.55 3.88 -17.09
C HIS A 274 6.47 2.67 -16.78
N THR A 275 6.87 2.48 -15.52
CA THR A 275 7.65 1.32 -15.08
C THR A 275 6.78 0.20 -14.51
N GLY A 276 7.31 -1.01 -14.58
CA GLY A 276 6.75 -2.24 -14.04
C GLY A 276 7.41 -2.66 -12.73
N ALA A 277 7.50 -3.98 -12.54
CA ALA A 277 8.13 -4.59 -11.39
C ALA A 277 9.64 -4.27 -11.32
N VAL A 278 10.17 -4.23 -10.08
CA VAL A 278 11.62 -4.25 -9.86
C VAL A 278 12.12 -5.67 -10.06
N VAL A 279 13.05 -5.85 -10.98
CA VAL A 279 13.65 -7.16 -11.29
C VAL A 279 15.13 -7.19 -10.93
N ARG A 280 15.59 -8.40 -10.59
CA ARG A 280 16.98 -8.68 -10.27
C ARG A 280 17.63 -9.46 -11.40
N VAL A 281 18.66 -8.88 -11.98
CA VAL A 281 19.44 -9.46 -13.08
C VAL A 281 20.81 -9.87 -12.56
N HIS A 282 21.20 -11.10 -12.84
CA HIS A 282 22.55 -11.61 -12.57
C HIS A 282 23.32 -11.65 -13.90
N PRO A 283 24.30 -10.76 -14.13
CA PRO A 283 25.01 -10.68 -15.41
C PRO A 283 25.68 -11.97 -15.85
N HIS A 284 26.07 -12.82 -14.90
CA HIS A 284 26.77 -14.09 -15.17
C HIS A 284 25.81 -15.27 -15.35
N ALA A 285 24.50 -15.08 -15.17
CA ALA A 285 23.56 -16.19 -15.24
C ALA A 285 23.29 -16.66 -16.68
N CYS A 286 23.46 -15.80 -17.69
CA CYS A 286 23.41 -16.19 -19.10
C CYS A 286 24.03 -15.13 -20.02
N VAL A 287 24.25 -15.50 -21.29
CA VAL A 287 24.79 -14.61 -22.33
C VAL A 287 23.89 -13.39 -22.56
N THR A 288 22.57 -13.54 -22.51
CA THR A 288 21.61 -12.43 -22.72
C THR A 288 21.64 -11.43 -21.58
N ALA A 289 21.71 -11.89 -20.33
CA ALA A 289 21.87 -11.02 -19.17
C ALA A 289 23.22 -10.29 -19.21
N HIS A 290 24.27 -10.98 -19.66
CA HIS A 290 25.59 -10.38 -19.83
C HIS A 290 25.58 -9.28 -20.90
N GLU A 291 24.99 -9.54 -22.07
CA GLU A 291 24.82 -8.56 -23.15
C GLU A 291 24.08 -7.32 -22.67
N TRP A 292 22.97 -7.50 -21.95
CA TRP A 292 22.24 -6.37 -21.35
C TRP A 292 23.09 -5.60 -20.34
N ALA A 293 23.84 -6.29 -19.48
CA ALA A 293 24.69 -5.63 -18.49
C ALA A 293 25.84 -4.82 -19.12
N GLN A 294 26.39 -5.28 -20.25
CA GLN A 294 27.48 -4.60 -20.96
C GLN A 294 27.09 -3.24 -21.56
N ARG A 295 25.81 -3.02 -21.87
CA ARG A 295 25.34 -1.73 -22.41
C ARG A 295 25.14 -0.65 -21.36
N LEU A 296 25.16 -1.00 -20.08
CA LEU A 296 24.89 -0.05 -19.00
C LEU A 296 26.02 0.96 -18.87
N VAL A 297 25.64 2.21 -18.62
CA VAL A 297 26.58 3.32 -18.42
C VAL A 297 26.50 3.84 -16.99
N PRO A 298 27.57 4.41 -16.43
CA PRO A 298 27.49 5.07 -15.12
C PRO A 298 26.44 6.19 -15.11
N ALA A 299 25.64 6.27 -14.04
CA ALA A 299 24.75 7.42 -13.83
C ALA A 299 25.57 8.68 -13.49
N MET A 300 24.98 9.86 -13.72
CA MET A 300 25.61 11.14 -13.37
C MET A 300 25.76 11.27 -11.85
N ARG A 301 27.01 11.30 -11.36
CA ARG A 301 27.31 11.29 -9.92
C ARG A 301 27.09 12.63 -9.20
N ASP A 302 27.14 13.73 -9.95
CA ASP A 302 27.10 15.08 -9.38
C ASP A 302 25.68 15.67 -9.32
N GLN A 303 24.64 14.86 -9.51
CA GLN A 303 23.25 15.29 -9.48
C GLN A 303 22.46 14.48 -8.42
N PRO A 304 21.48 15.10 -7.73
CA PRO A 304 20.56 14.36 -6.86
C PRO A 304 19.81 13.30 -7.67
N PRO A 305 19.49 12.12 -7.12
CA PRO A 305 18.84 11.06 -7.88
C PRO A 305 17.46 11.46 -8.42
N THR A 306 17.12 10.99 -9.63
CA THR A 306 15.74 11.04 -10.14
C THR A 306 14.82 10.20 -9.26
N VAL A 307 13.51 10.32 -9.44
CA VAL A 307 12.52 9.53 -8.69
C VAL A 307 12.83 8.03 -8.73
N LEU A 308 13.05 7.48 -9.91
CA LEU A 308 13.30 6.05 -10.07
C LEU A 308 14.67 5.63 -9.50
N GLU A 309 15.69 6.47 -9.65
CA GLU A 309 17.01 6.24 -9.04
C GLU A 309 16.89 6.18 -7.51
N LYS A 310 16.16 7.15 -6.92
CA LYS A 310 15.96 7.22 -5.47
C LYS A 310 15.21 5.99 -4.95
N VAL A 311 14.15 5.57 -5.63
CA VAL A 311 13.39 4.37 -5.22
C VAL A 311 14.29 3.14 -5.23
N LEU A 312 15.18 2.95 -6.20
CA LEU A 312 16.13 1.84 -6.18
C LEU A 312 17.12 1.94 -5.02
N VAL A 313 17.71 3.12 -4.80
CA VAL A 313 18.71 3.34 -3.73
C VAL A 313 18.10 3.18 -2.34
N ASP A 314 16.89 3.66 -2.11
CA ASP A 314 16.19 3.53 -0.82
C ASP A 314 15.84 2.06 -0.51
N ASN A 315 15.75 1.19 -1.54
CA ASN A 315 15.65 -0.27 -1.40
C ASN A 315 17.03 -0.96 -1.38
N GLY A 316 18.12 -0.18 -1.44
CA GLY A 316 19.51 -0.60 -1.25
C GLY A 316 19.76 -1.15 0.15
N ARG A 317 20.78 -2.00 0.29
CA ARG A 317 21.21 -2.50 1.62
C ARG A 317 22.43 -1.76 2.14
N ASP A 318 23.29 -1.28 1.24
CA ASP A 318 24.53 -0.58 1.57
C ASP A 318 24.78 0.54 0.57
N THR A 319 24.42 1.76 0.96
CA THR A 319 24.61 2.95 0.13
C THR A 319 26.09 3.29 -0.10
N ALA A 320 27.03 2.71 0.65
CA ALA A 320 28.45 3.00 0.49
C ALA A 320 29.10 2.21 -0.65
N THR A 321 28.54 1.06 -1.03
CA THR A 321 29.11 0.19 -2.07
C THR A 321 28.23 0.05 -3.31
N ASP A 322 26.93 0.32 -3.20
CA ASP A 322 26.01 0.26 -4.33
C ASP A 322 26.31 1.38 -5.36
N VAL A 323 26.32 1.03 -6.66
CA VAL A 323 26.63 1.96 -7.77
C VAL A 323 25.41 2.14 -8.65
N LEU A 324 25.01 3.39 -8.90
CA LEU A 324 23.99 3.72 -9.88
C LEU A 324 24.55 3.71 -11.30
N LEU A 325 23.86 2.97 -12.16
CA LEU A 325 24.04 2.86 -13.60
C LEU A 325 22.74 3.29 -14.30
N HIS A 326 22.81 3.43 -15.62
CA HIS A 326 21.70 3.80 -16.48
C HIS A 326 21.69 2.90 -17.71
N ASP A 327 20.50 2.46 -18.10
CA ASP A 327 20.23 1.79 -19.36
C ASP A 327 19.82 2.85 -20.41
N PRO A 328 20.72 3.25 -21.32
CA PRO A 328 20.44 4.33 -22.28
C PRO A 328 19.40 3.94 -23.34
N VAL A 329 19.10 2.65 -23.50
CA VAL A 329 18.10 2.16 -24.45
C VAL A 329 16.71 2.23 -23.84
N ALA A 330 16.58 1.82 -22.58
CA ALA A 330 15.29 1.82 -21.87
C ALA A 330 14.98 3.15 -21.17
N GLY A 331 15.98 4.02 -20.98
CA GLY A 331 15.84 5.22 -20.16
C GLY A 331 15.65 4.90 -18.68
N LEU A 332 16.11 3.73 -18.22
CA LEU A 332 15.86 3.23 -16.87
C LEU A 332 17.12 3.27 -16.00
N PRO A 333 16.99 3.58 -14.70
CA PRO A 333 18.09 3.42 -13.78
C PRO A 333 18.34 1.95 -13.44
N VAL A 334 19.58 1.63 -13.10
CA VAL A 334 20.01 0.31 -12.65
C VAL A 334 20.88 0.48 -11.41
N LEU A 335 20.56 -0.21 -10.33
CA LEU A 335 21.40 -0.28 -9.13
C LEU A 335 22.29 -1.52 -9.20
N HIS A 336 23.60 -1.32 -9.27
CA HIS A 336 24.59 -2.38 -9.17
C HIS A 336 24.98 -2.57 -7.70
N ARG A 337 24.47 -3.64 -7.09
CA ARG A 337 24.69 -3.93 -5.69
C ARG A 337 25.98 -4.71 -5.48
N ALA A 338 26.75 -4.33 -4.46
CA ALA A 338 27.99 -5.01 -4.06
C ALA A 338 28.93 -5.36 -5.26
N PRO A 339 29.28 -4.39 -6.12
CA PRO A 339 30.09 -4.62 -7.30
C PRO A 339 31.44 -5.24 -6.94
N GLY A 340 31.91 -6.18 -7.77
CA GLY A 340 33.17 -6.88 -7.56
C GLY A 340 33.13 -7.99 -6.50
N THR A 341 31.96 -8.26 -5.91
CA THR A 341 31.75 -9.40 -5.00
C THR A 341 31.05 -10.56 -5.71
N ARG A 342 31.08 -11.75 -5.11
CA ARG A 342 30.31 -12.92 -5.58
C ARG A 342 28.78 -12.74 -5.51
N ASN A 343 28.30 -11.70 -4.83
CA ASN A 343 26.88 -11.38 -4.65
C ASN A 343 26.48 -10.15 -5.49
N ALA A 344 27.27 -9.83 -6.53
CA ALA A 344 27.02 -8.68 -7.38
C ALA A 344 25.79 -8.91 -8.26
N ASP A 345 24.74 -8.13 -8.01
CA ASP A 345 23.45 -8.22 -8.70
C ASP A 345 23.06 -6.84 -9.23
N LEU A 346 22.31 -6.81 -10.33
CA LEU A 346 21.75 -5.59 -10.91
C LEU A 346 20.24 -5.53 -10.61
N PHE A 347 19.77 -4.42 -10.07
CA PHE A 347 18.34 -4.17 -9.85
C PHE A 347 17.87 -3.06 -10.79
N THR A 348 16.78 -3.30 -11.51
CA THR A 348 16.17 -2.31 -12.41
C THR A 348 14.67 -2.52 -12.48
N TYR A 349 13.99 -1.72 -13.28
CA TYR A 349 12.56 -1.89 -13.56
C TYR A 349 12.35 -2.62 -14.88
N THR A 350 11.25 -3.36 -14.99
CA THR A 350 10.65 -3.63 -16.29
C THR A 350 9.90 -2.37 -16.76
N LEU A 351 9.58 -2.29 -18.06
CA LEU A 351 8.67 -1.25 -18.56
C LEU A 351 7.25 -1.81 -18.63
N GLN A 352 6.24 -0.97 -18.52
CA GLN A 352 4.88 -1.42 -18.83
C GLN A 352 4.63 -1.55 -20.32
N ARG A 353 5.42 -0.88 -21.16
CA ARG A 353 5.37 -0.92 -22.64
C ARG A 353 6.77 -0.74 -23.18
N LEU A 354 7.11 -1.45 -24.25
CA LEU A 354 8.39 -1.22 -24.91
C LEU A 354 8.33 0.07 -25.76
N PRO A 355 9.30 0.99 -25.66
CA PRO A 355 9.31 2.27 -26.35
C PRO A 355 9.86 2.10 -27.78
N THR A 356 9.32 1.13 -28.51
CA THR A 356 9.75 0.79 -29.88
C THR A 356 8.57 0.35 -30.72
N SER A 357 8.68 0.54 -32.03
CA SER A 357 7.78 -0.02 -33.05
C SER A 357 8.38 -1.21 -33.79
N SER A 358 9.64 -1.56 -33.50
CA SER A 358 10.33 -2.68 -34.13
C SER A 358 9.74 -4.01 -33.66
N PRO A 359 9.18 -4.86 -34.54
CA PRO A 359 8.44 -6.04 -34.12
C PRO A 359 9.26 -7.02 -33.27
N LEU A 360 8.57 -7.85 -32.47
CA LEU A 360 9.21 -8.97 -31.76
C LEU A 360 9.95 -9.88 -32.74
N ALA A 361 11.24 -10.10 -32.51
CA ALA A 361 12.07 -11.03 -33.28
C ALA A 361 12.30 -12.34 -32.51
N ALA A 362 12.53 -12.28 -31.20
CA ALA A 362 12.72 -13.46 -30.36
C ALA A 362 12.34 -13.21 -28.90
N LEU A 363 11.94 -14.29 -28.23
CA LEU A 363 11.77 -14.39 -26.78
C LEU A 363 12.88 -15.29 -26.22
N THR A 364 13.67 -14.80 -25.29
CA THR A 364 14.65 -15.62 -24.56
C THR A 364 14.22 -15.78 -23.10
N LEU A 365 14.06 -17.02 -22.66
CA LEU A 365 13.73 -17.38 -21.29
C LEU A 365 15.00 -17.89 -20.61
N SER A 366 15.44 -17.20 -19.55
CA SER A 366 16.69 -17.54 -18.88
C SER A 366 16.73 -17.08 -17.43
N SER A 367 17.12 -17.97 -16.53
CA SER A 367 17.37 -17.66 -15.10
C SER A 367 16.23 -16.91 -14.42
N GLY A 368 14.99 -17.36 -14.68
CA GLY A 368 13.77 -16.73 -14.15
C GLY A 368 13.38 -15.40 -14.80
N LEU A 369 14.13 -14.91 -15.79
CA LEU A 369 13.83 -13.69 -16.54
C LEU A 369 13.34 -13.99 -17.96
N CYS A 370 12.53 -13.07 -18.48
CA CYS A 370 12.01 -13.10 -19.85
C CYS A 370 12.58 -11.89 -20.61
N TRP A 371 13.27 -12.16 -21.71
CA TRP A 371 13.91 -11.14 -22.54
C TRP A 371 13.24 -11.07 -23.91
N ILE A 372 12.99 -9.87 -24.39
CA ILE A 372 12.44 -9.61 -25.72
C ILE A 372 13.54 -9.03 -26.59
N ARG A 373 13.79 -9.64 -27.74
CA ARG A 373 14.60 -9.05 -28.80
C ARG A 373 13.70 -8.58 -29.92
N THR A 374 13.88 -7.34 -30.36
CA THR A 374 13.17 -6.76 -31.51
C THR A 374 13.95 -6.94 -32.81
N GLN A 375 13.30 -6.73 -33.96
CA GLN A 375 13.90 -6.96 -35.29
C GLN A 375 15.10 -6.05 -35.60
N ASP A 376 15.15 -4.89 -34.95
CA ASP A 376 16.29 -3.97 -34.99
C ASP A 376 17.48 -4.44 -34.11
N GLY A 377 17.35 -5.60 -33.46
CA GLY A 377 18.37 -6.19 -32.59
C GLY A 377 18.29 -5.73 -31.14
N THR A 378 17.41 -4.78 -30.80
CA THR A 378 17.34 -4.21 -29.46
C THR A 378 16.85 -5.24 -28.44
N LEU A 379 17.54 -5.30 -27.31
CA LEU A 379 17.23 -6.20 -26.20
C LEU A 379 16.45 -5.48 -25.10
N TRP A 380 15.38 -6.09 -24.63
CA TRP A 380 14.50 -5.55 -23.60
C TRP A 380 14.23 -6.62 -22.54
N LEU A 381 14.01 -6.19 -21.30
CA LEU A 381 13.26 -7.01 -20.35
C LEU A 381 11.79 -7.02 -20.77
N ALA A 382 11.13 -8.17 -20.67
CA ALA A 382 9.73 -8.29 -21.03
C ALA A 382 8.85 -7.38 -20.14
N PRO A 383 7.82 -6.74 -20.70
CA PRO A 383 6.91 -5.90 -19.92
C PRO A 383 6.21 -6.65 -18.78
N GLU A 384 6.15 -6.05 -17.59
CA GLU A 384 5.59 -6.68 -16.39
C GLU A 384 4.97 -5.61 -15.48
N ARG A 385 4.05 -5.98 -14.58
CA ARG A 385 3.44 -5.07 -13.59
C ARG A 385 3.93 -5.42 -12.18
N GLU A 386 4.03 -4.44 -11.29
CA GLU A 386 4.58 -4.60 -9.92
C GLU A 386 3.88 -5.71 -9.11
N ASP A 387 2.57 -5.92 -9.33
CA ASP A 387 1.76 -6.92 -8.60
C ASP A 387 1.37 -8.14 -9.45
N TRP A 388 1.83 -8.21 -10.69
CA TRP A 388 1.44 -9.27 -11.62
C TRP A 388 2.63 -9.75 -12.43
N GLY A 389 3.37 -10.68 -11.81
CA GLY A 389 4.62 -11.15 -12.36
C GLY A 389 4.47 -12.08 -13.56
N ILE A 390 5.51 -12.14 -14.40
CA ILE A 390 5.62 -13.08 -15.52
C ILE A 390 6.64 -14.18 -15.22
N GLY A 391 6.46 -15.36 -15.81
CA GLY A 391 7.37 -16.49 -15.60
C GLY A 391 7.13 -17.64 -16.57
N TYR A 392 7.90 -18.72 -16.44
CA TYR A 392 7.84 -19.89 -17.33
C TYR A 392 8.27 -21.16 -16.59
N GLY A 393 8.03 -22.33 -17.20
CA GLY A 393 8.47 -23.63 -16.65
C GLY A 393 7.61 -24.20 -15.53
N TYR A 394 6.43 -23.63 -15.27
CA TYR A 394 5.47 -24.13 -14.28
C TYR A 394 4.03 -23.76 -14.68
N ALA A 395 3.05 -24.39 -14.02
CA ALA A 395 1.62 -24.27 -14.35
C ALA A 395 0.87 -23.16 -13.57
N GLY A 396 1.55 -22.11 -13.12
CA GLY A 396 0.93 -21.03 -12.34
C GLY A 396 0.77 -19.72 -13.10
N ASN A 397 0.29 -18.70 -12.38
CA ASN A 397 -0.18 -17.44 -12.96
C ASN A 397 0.87 -16.71 -13.81
N GLY A 398 2.15 -16.75 -13.43
CA GLY A 398 3.19 -16.06 -14.20
C GLY A 398 3.39 -16.64 -15.60
N CYS A 399 3.14 -17.95 -15.79
CA CYS A 399 3.21 -18.59 -17.10
C CYS A 399 2.01 -18.22 -17.99
N HIS A 400 0.82 -18.15 -17.38
CA HIS A 400 -0.36 -17.60 -18.07
C HIS A 400 -0.15 -16.15 -18.49
N ALA A 401 0.39 -15.32 -17.59
CA ALA A 401 0.69 -13.92 -17.86
C ALA A 401 1.71 -13.77 -19.01
N LEU A 402 2.78 -14.57 -18.99
CA LEU A 402 3.77 -14.56 -20.07
C LEU A 402 3.17 -15.00 -21.41
N ALA A 403 2.32 -16.03 -21.43
CA ALA A 403 1.65 -16.48 -22.65
C ALA A 403 0.77 -15.37 -23.24
N ARG A 404 -0.05 -14.71 -22.40
CA ARG A 404 -0.87 -13.56 -22.81
C ARG A 404 -0.02 -12.42 -23.34
N LEU A 405 1.08 -12.11 -22.66
CA LEU A 405 2.01 -11.06 -23.09
C LEU A 405 2.62 -11.38 -24.45
N VAL A 406 3.08 -12.60 -24.67
CA VAL A 406 3.66 -12.99 -25.96
C VAL A 406 2.62 -12.93 -27.08
N ASP A 407 1.38 -13.36 -26.80
CA ASP A 407 0.28 -13.32 -27.78
C ASP A 407 0.04 -11.89 -28.30
N ILE A 408 -0.04 -10.91 -27.39
CA ILE A 408 -0.25 -9.51 -27.76
C ILE A 408 0.99 -8.87 -28.38
N LEU A 409 2.20 -9.17 -27.89
CA LEU A 409 3.45 -8.61 -28.44
C LEU A 409 3.77 -9.12 -29.85
N LEU A 410 3.22 -10.27 -30.22
CA LEU A 410 3.29 -10.75 -31.60
C LEU A 410 2.54 -9.83 -32.56
N ASP A 411 1.46 -9.19 -32.15
CA ASP A 411 0.68 -8.27 -33.00
C ASP A 411 1.08 -6.80 -32.81
N ASP A 412 1.38 -6.38 -31.58
CA ASP A 412 1.81 -5.03 -31.23
C ASP A 412 2.92 -5.07 -30.17
N ILE A 413 4.16 -4.77 -30.58
CA ILE A 413 5.32 -4.76 -29.67
C ILE A 413 5.22 -3.69 -28.57
N SER A 414 4.39 -2.66 -28.77
CA SER A 414 4.17 -1.55 -27.84
C SER A 414 2.96 -1.78 -26.92
N ALA A 415 2.34 -2.96 -27.01
CA ALA A 415 1.23 -3.36 -26.16
C ALA A 415 1.61 -3.28 -24.67
N PRO A 416 0.65 -2.95 -23.78
CA PRO A 416 0.92 -2.86 -22.36
C PRO A 416 1.18 -4.24 -21.74
N ALA A 417 1.87 -4.26 -20.61
CA ALA A 417 1.97 -5.41 -19.75
C ALA A 417 0.56 -5.91 -19.36
N VAL A 418 0.41 -7.23 -19.35
CA VAL A 418 -0.90 -7.88 -19.20
C VAL A 418 -1.53 -7.65 -17.82
N ARG A 419 -2.86 -7.69 -17.81
CA ARG A 419 -3.72 -7.59 -16.63
C ARG A 419 -4.38 -8.94 -16.32
N PRO A 420 -4.82 -9.16 -15.06
CA PRO A 420 -5.48 -10.41 -14.68
C PRO A 420 -6.74 -10.72 -15.51
N ASP A 421 -7.47 -9.67 -15.90
CA ASP A 421 -8.72 -9.70 -16.66
C ASP A 421 -8.53 -9.71 -18.18
N ASP A 422 -7.29 -9.65 -18.68
CA ASP A 422 -7.02 -9.78 -20.11
C ASP A 422 -7.40 -11.18 -20.63
N PRO A 423 -7.87 -11.29 -21.89
CA PRO A 423 -8.20 -12.57 -22.50
C PRO A 423 -7.05 -13.58 -22.43
N ASP A 424 -7.40 -14.86 -22.31
CA ASP A 424 -6.41 -15.93 -22.34
C ASP A 424 -5.73 -16.05 -23.70
N ALA A 425 -4.41 -16.29 -23.66
CA ALA A 425 -3.65 -16.66 -24.84
C ALA A 425 -4.09 -18.02 -25.39
N PRO A 426 -3.81 -18.30 -26.67
CA PRO A 426 -3.95 -19.64 -27.23
C PRO A 426 -3.25 -20.69 -26.36
N ARG A 427 -3.99 -21.77 -26.05
CA ARG A 427 -3.56 -22.82 -25.10
C ARG A 427 -2.17 -23.38 -25.41
N ARG A 428 -1.81 -23.52 -26.69
CA ARG A 428 -0.51 -24.06 -27.09
C ARG A 428 0.66 -23.15 -26.74
N LEU A 429 0.45 -21.83 -26.74
CA LEU A 429 1.47 -20.88 -26.32
C LEU A 429 1.75 -21.02 -24.82
N PHE A 430 0.68 -21.17 -24.01
CA PHE A 430 0.83 -21.51 -22.60
C PHE A 430 1.54 -22.86 -22.40
N GLU A 431 1.16 -23.91 -23.13
CA GLU A 431 1.80 -25.22 -23.00
C GLU A 431 3.29 -25.18 -23.39
N LEU A 432 3.66 -24.42 -24.41
CA LEU A 432 5.06 -24.18 -24.79
C LEU A 432 5.85 -23.60 -23.61
N LEU A 433 5.37 -22.48 -23.05
CA LEU A 433 6.06 -21.74 -22.00
C LEU A 433 6.06 -22.48 -20.66
N ARG A 434 4.99 -23.21 -20.35
CA ARG A 434 4.90 -24.08 -19.17
C ARG A 434 5.93 -25.19 -19.23
N ASN A 435 6.17 -25.74 -20.40
CA ASN A 435 7.08 -26.87 -20.59
C ASN A 435 8.53 -26.41 -20.88
N THR A 436 8.80 -25.11 -20.97
CA THR A 436 10.17 -24.60 -21.14
C THR A 436 11.02 -24.91 -19.90
N PRO A 437 12.20 -25.55 -20.05
CA PRO A 437 13.07 -25.83 -18.91
C PRO A 437 13.55 -24.55 -18.20
N THR A 438 13.55 -24.56 -16.86
CA THR A 438 14.00 -23.41 -16.03
C THR A 438 15.50 -23.38 -15.79
N GLU A 439 16.19 -24.52 -15.96
CA GLU A 439 17.61 -24.68 -15.68
C GLU A 439 18.51 -24.27 -16.86
N THR A 440 17.92 -24.08 -18.04
CA THR A 440 18.65 -23.76 -19.27
C THR A 440 18.09 -22.50 -19.92
N THR A 441 18.92 -21.86 -20.75
CA THR A 441 18.46 -20.74 -21.57
C THR A 441 17.77 -21.28 -22.83
N THR A 442 16.52 -20.85 -23.06
CA THR A 442 15.75 -21.23 -24.25
C THR A 442 15.36 -19.97 -25.02
N THR A 443 15.59 -19.99 -26.34
CA THR A 443 15.18 -18.89 -27.24
C THR A 443 14.16 -19.38 -28.24
N TYR A 444 13.02 -18.69 -28.31
CA TYR A 444 11.99 -18.90 -29.32
C TYR A 444 11.99 -17.73 -30.31
N THR A 445 12.15 -18.02 -31.59
CA THR A 445 12.02 -17.03 -32.66
C THR A 445 10.55 -16.64 -32.86
N ARG A 446 10.31 -15.46 -33.42
CA ARG A 446 8.97 -14.99 -33.81
C ARG A 446 8.21 -16.05 -34.63
N THR A 447 8.87 -16.67 -35.60
CA THR A 447 8.25 -17.70 -36.46
C THR A 447 7.80 -18.92 -35.66
N GLN A 448 8.60 -19.38 -34.70
CA GLN A 448 8.20 -20.49 -33.81
C GLN A 448 7.01 -20.11 -32.93
N LEU A 449 7.03 -18.90 -32.36
CA LEU A 449 5.92 -18.40 -31.54
C LEU A 449 4.62 -18.26 -32.36
N LEU A 450 4.68 -17.76 -33.59
CA LEU A 450 3.53 -17.68 -34.51
C LEU A 450 3.00 -19.05 -34.91
N ALA A 451 3.90 -20.02 -35.17
CA ALA A 451 3.49 -21.39 -35.49
C ALA A 451 2.76 -22.05 -34.32
N VAL A 452 3.23 -21.82 -33.08
CA VAL A 452 2.57 -22.31 -31.86
C VAL A 452 1.25 -21.59 -31.59
N ARG A 453 1.17 -20.28 -31.89
CA ARG A 453 -0.05 -19.48 -31.73
C ARG A 453 -1.19 -19.96 -32.64
N THR A 454 -0.86 -20.36 -33.87
CA THR A 454 -1.84 -20.66 -34.94
C THR A 454 -2.22 -22.13 -35.07
N GLY A 455 -1.35 -23.04 -34.63
CA GLY A 455 -1.63 -24.48 -34.64
C GLY A 455 -2.46 -24.91 -33.45
#